data_AF-A0A1Y4CS26-F1
#
_entry.id   AF-A0A1Y4CS26-F1
#
_cell.length_a   1.000
_cell.length_b   1.000
_cell.length_c   1.000
_cell.angle_alpha   90.00
_cell.angle_beta   90.00
_cell.angle_gamma   90.00
#
_symmetry.space_group_name_H-M   'P 1'
#
loop_
_entity.id
_entity.type
_entity.pdbx_description
1 polymer ?
#
loop_
_entity_poly.entity_id
_entity_poly.type
_entity_poly.pdbx_seq_one_letter_code
_entity_poly.pdbx_strand_id
1 'polypeptide(L)'
;MEDIKEIISDYCLKRARNGEHYQTIEELIAIITSEFAEAQGITPLRTNLVGMFAREDQCFHNSAAYANTPEVKATDDRRDKLFIFISQTIATSQYSPLEAAQKAGERLAYVIKPYEGAPRLSLARNTGEISDFVKKMKEEEYAEDIATLGLNDALTQLEEVNNKFVEVYRMRTAKEYARSTADKMETIRPQVDDAFHELALLLNAVYRVNKYITKDSEKEQQVGAVIDAINATLLRLQKTLSQAGLMGKPSTESGSDTPKPDEPEPVTPEITAVYQKEEGDPENPHRIERGKQTGVDYQGFTLKGQDGTLEHVIGLVNDQDYIEWIKAATISNVTETSCEFTMVPDLTEGQYKVRIETYDGGSPLVVEYPEPITLW
;
A
#
# COMPACT_ATOMS: atom_id res chain seq x y z
N MET A 1 0.71 32.35 -24.36
CA MET A 1 0.30 32.70 -22.99
C MET A 1 1.36 32.09 -22.09
N GLU A 2 2.02 32.86 -21.23
CA GLU A 2 2.96 32.28 -20.26
C GLU A 2 2.22 31.28 -19.37
N ASP A 3 2.85 30.14 -19.11
CA ASP A 3 2.26 29.06 -18.32
C ASP A 3 1.98 29.50 -16.88
N ILE A 4 0.74 29.32 -16.44
CA ILE A 4 0.38 29.54 -15.04
C ILE A 4 0.44 28.19 -14.35
N LYS A 5 1.30 28.08 -13.32
CA LYS A 5 1.29 26.91 -12.45
C LYS A 5 0.07 26.95 -11.55
N GLU A 6 -0.66 25.84 -11.53
CA GLU A 6 -1.88 25.68 -10.73
C GLU A 6 -1.96 24.27 -10.17
N ILE A 7 -2.31 24.15 -8.90
CA ILE A 7 -2.60 22.86 -8.26
C ILE A 7 -3.91 22.33 -8.82
N ILE A 8 -3.85 21.15 -9.45
CA ILE A 8 -5.04 20.45 -9.95
C ILE A 8 -5.52 19.52 -8.84
N SER A 9 -6.32 20.04 -7.93
CA SER A 9 -6.77 19.29 -6.74
C SER A 9 -7.85 18.23 -7.03
N ASP A 10 -8.19 17.98 -8.29
CA ASP A 10 -9.47 17.34 -8.62
C ASP A 10 -9.45 15.79 -8.62
N TYR A 11 -10.57 15.22 -8.18
CA TYR A 11 -11.04 13.82 -8.20
C TYR A 11 -10.16 12.65 -7.69
N CYS A 12 -8.84 12.77 -7.58
CA CYS A 12 -7.98 11.62 -7.25
C CYS A 12 -8.03 11.21 -5.77
N LEU A 13 -8.04 12.15 -4.83
CA LEU A 13 -8.06 11.86 -3.38
C LEU A 13 -9.33 11.12 -2.94
N LYS A 14 -10.50 11.54 -3.47
CA LYS A 14 -11.79 10.90 -3.16
C LYS A 14 -11.87 9.43 -3.59
N ARG A 15 -11.14 9.05 -4.64
CA ARG A 15 -11.12 7.67 -5.18
C ARG A 15 -10.02 6.81 -4.59
N ALA A 16 -9.08 7.42 -3.85
CA ALA A 16 -8.02 6.70 -3.18
C ALA A 16 -8.55 5.72 -2.13
N ARG A 17 -7.91 4.56 -1.98
CA ARG A 17 -8.15 3.68 -0.84
C ARG A 17 -7.60 4.35 0.43
N ASN A 18 -8.05 3.93 1.61
CA ASN A 18 -7.67 4.57 2.88
C ASN A 18 -6.15 4.71 3.06
N GLY A 19 -5.37 3.68 2.72
CA GLY A 19 -3.90 3.75 2.82
C GLY A 19 -3.26 4.69 1.79
N GLU A 20 -3.79 4.73 0.56
CA GLU A 20 -3.30 5.63 -0.49
C GLU A 20 -3.63 7.09 -0.16
N HIS A 21 -4.82 7.34 0.37
CA HIS A 21 -5.24 8.65 0.84
C HIS A 21 -4.34 9.14 1.99
N TYR A 22 -4.21 8.32 3.04
CA TYR A 22 -3.39 8.61 4.21
C TYR A 22 -1.95 9.00 3.81
N GLN A 23 -1.29 8.15 3.01
CA GLN A 23 0.09 8.39 2.54
C GLN A 23 0.19 9.67 1.71
N THR A 24 -0.77 9.91 0.82
CA THR A 24 -0.76 11.09 -0.06
C THR A 24 -0.89 12.38 0.75
N ILE A 25 -1.81 12.43 1.74
CA ILE A 25 -1.97 13.61 2.59
C ILE A 25 -0.72 13.85 3.45
N GLU A 26 -0.09 12.79 3.96
CA GLU A 26 1.17 12.89 4.70
C GLU A 26 2.27 13.56 3.86
N GLU A 27 2.42 13.12 2.61
CA GLU A 27 3.38 13.68 1.65
C GLU A 27 3.07 15.15 1.30
N LEU A 28 1.79 15.49 1.11
CA LEU A 28 1.37 16.87 0.85
C LEU A 28 1.68 17.80 2.03
N ILE A 29 1.47 17.35 3.26
CA ILE A 29 1.84 18.09 4.48
C ILE A 29 3.36 18.23 4.59
N ALA A 30 4.13 17.24 4.17
CA ALA A 30 5.59 17.31 4.16
C ALA A 30 6.13 18.31 3.11
N ILE A 31 5.45 18.42 1.95
CA ILE A 31 5.79 19.42 0.92
C ILE A 31 5.48 20.84 1.42
N ILE A 32 4.34 21.05 2.06
CA ILE A 32 3.92 22.34 2.61
C ILE A 32 4.51 22.48 4.01
N THR A 33 5.78 22.84 4.15
CA THR A 33 6.44 22.95 5.47
C THR A 33 5.86 24.10 6.31
N SER A 34 6.13 24.13 7.63
CA SER A 34 5.61 25.21 8.48
C SER A 34 6.28 26.55 8.15
N GLU A 35 7.58 26.52 7.83
CA GLU A 35 8.37 27.68 7.44
C GLU A 35 7.85 28.28 6.14
N PHE A 36 7.54 27.43 5.14
CA PHE A 36 6.91 27.87 3.91
C PHE A 36 5.54 28.49 4.17
N ALA A 37 4.71 27.85 5.00
CA ALA A 37 3.39 28.37 5.31
C ALA A 37 3.43 29.72 6.02
N GLU A 38 4.39 29.94 6.91
CA GLU A 38 4.64 31.24 7.53
C GLU A 38 5.09 32.29 6.51
N ALA A 39 6.06 31.95 5.65
CA ALA A 39 6.57 32.85 4.61
C ALA A 39 5.48 33.29 3.61
N GLN A 40 4.53 32.41 3.31
CA GLN A 40 3.42 32.71 2.39
C GLN A 40 2.15 33.22 3.07
N GLY A 41 2.11 33.29 4.40
CA GLY A 41 0.95 33.75 5.16
C GLY A 41 -0.24 32.78 5.16
N ILE A 42 0.00 31.48 5.00
CA ILE A 42 -1.01 30.42 4.92
C ILE A 42 -1.06 29.51 6.16
N THR A 43 -0.36 29.87 7.25
CA THR A 43 -0.26 29.12 8.50
C THR A 43 -1.61 28.61 9.07
N PRO A 44 -2.71 29.39 9.05
CA PRO A 44 -3.99 28.90 9.56
C PRO A 44 -4.53 27.68 8.80
N LEU A 45 -4.43 27.68 7.47
CA LEU A 45 -4.91 26.57 6.63
C LEU A 45 -4.02 25.33 6.78
N ARG A 46 -2.70 25.52 6.85
CA ARG A 46 -1.78 24.41 7.14
C ARG A 46 -2.08 23.78 8.50
N THR A 47 -2.29 24.60 9.53
CA THR A 47 -2.63 24.11 10.88
C THR A 47 -3.93 23.33 10.87
N ASN A 48 -4.95 23.80 10.14
CA ASN A 48 -6.21 23.07 9.97
C ASN A 48 -5.99 21.70 9.29
N LEU A 49 -5.28 21.66 8.16
CA LEU A 49 -4.98 20.41 7.44
C LEU A 49 -4.23 19.40 8.33
N VAL A 50 -3.18 19.85 9.04
CA VAL A 50 -2.42 18.99 9.97
C VAL A 50 -3.31 18.48 11.10
N GLY A 51 -4.19 19.33 11.64
CA GLY A 51 -5.15 18.93 12.68
C GLY A 51 -6.16 17.89 12.20
N MET A 52 -6.67 18.03 10.98
CA MET A 52 -7.59 17.04 10.38
C MET A 52 -6.87 15.74 10.06
N PHE A 53 -5.65 15.81 9.51
CA PHE A 53 -4.84 14.62 9.24
C PHE A 53 -4.46 13.87 10.52
N ALA A 54 -4.17 14.56 11.63
CA ALA A 54 -3.91 13.90 12.91
C ALA A 54 -5.13 13.11 13.43
N ARG A 55 -6.35 13.56 13.13
CA ARG A 55 -7.57 12.79 13.41
C ARG A 55 -7.69 11.59 12.47
N GLU A 56 -7.35 11.75 11.19
CA GLU A 56 -7.30 10.63 10.24
C GLU A 56 -6.27 9.56 10.64
N ASP A 57 -5.07 9.97 11.07
CA ASP A 57 -4.00 9.09 11.58
C ASP A 57 -4.50 8.21 12.72
N GLN A 58 -5.14 8.81 13.71
CA GLN A 58 -5.77 8.07 14.79
C GLN A 58 -6.80 7.06 14.26
N CYS A 59 -7.64 7.45 13.30
CA CYS A 59 -8.64 6.55 12.70
C CYS A 59 -8.00 5.39 11.93
N PHE A 60 -6.93 5.67 11.17
CA PHE A 60 -6.25 4.72 10.32
C PHE A 60 -5.55 3.62 11.15
N HIS A 61 -4.87 4.02 12.23
CA HIS A 61 -4.14 3.08 13.10
C HIS A 61 -5.00 2.42 14.19
N ASN A 62 -6.19 2.95 14.50
CA ASN A 62 -7.15 2.33 15.43
C ASN A 62 -7.78 1.01 14.91
N SER A 63 -7.28 0.46 13.79
CA SER A 63 -7.66 -0.85 13.24
C SER A 63 -7.07 -2.06 13.98
N ALA A 64 -6.27 -1.85 15.03
CA ALA A 64 -5.69 -2.95 15.80
C ALA A 64 -6.76 -3.79 16.50
N ALA A 65 -6.71 -5.11 16.25
CA ALA A 65 -7.59 -6.16 16.75
C ALA A 65 -7.86 -6.08 18.26
N TYR A 66 -8.87 -6.84 18.72
CA TYR A 66 -9.27 -7.01 20.13
C TYR A 66 -8.16 -7.58 21.04
N ALA A 67 -7.03 -6.89 21.16
CA ALA A 67 -5.78 -7.39 21.73
C ALA A 67 -5.94 -7.85 23.19
N ASN A 68 -6.93 -7.30 23.91
CA ASN A 68 -7.14 -7.58 25.31
C ASN A 68 -8.22 -8.67 25.55
N THR A 69 -8.99 -9.09 24.54
CA THR A 69 -10.07 -10.09 24.75
C THR A 69 -9.54 -11.45 25.23
N PRO A 70 -8.43 -12.00 24.68
CA PRO A 70 -7.83 -13.23 25.21
C PRO A 70 -7.32 -13.09 26.65
N GLU A 71 -6.73 -11.94 26.99
CA GLU A 71 -6.19 -11.69 28.33
C GLU A 71 -7.29 -11.51 29.39
N VAL A 72 -8.39 -10.82 29.05
CA VAL A 72 -9.57 -10.73 29.91
C VAL A 72 -10.09 -12.13 30.22
N LYS A 73 -10.26 -12.98 29.19
CA LYS A 73 -10.75 -14.35 29.37
C LYS A 73 -9.80 -15.19 30.23
N ALA A 74 -8.50 -15.16 29.96
CA ALA A 74 -7.53 -15.94 30.72
C ALA A 74 -7.48 -15.53 32.20
N THR A 75 -7.60 -14.23 32.49
CA THR A 75 -7.59 -13.72 33.86
C THR A 75 -8.90 -14.06 34.59
N ASP A 76 -10.03 -13.98 33.90
CA ASP A 76 -11.35 -14.43 34.37
C ASP A 76 -11.36 -15.92 34.73
N ASP A 77 -10.92 -16.77 33.79
CA ASP A 77 -10.81 -18.22 33.98
C ASP A 77 -9.92 -18.58 35.17
N ARG A 78 -8.81 -17.84 35.38
CA ARG A 78 -7.91 -18.05 36.52
C ARG A 78 -8.55 -17.63 37.84
N ARG A 79 -9.24 -16.49 37.87
CA ARG A 79 -9.99 -16.00 39.04
C ARG A 79 -11.03 -17.02 39.47
N ASP A 80 -11.82 -17.51 38.52
CA ASP A 80 -12.90 -18.45 38.78
C ASP A 80 -12.37 -19.79 39.29
N LYS A 81 -11.26 -20.30 38.73
CA LYS A 81 -10.60 -21.51 39.22
C LYS A 81 -10.10 -21.36 40.66
N LEU A 82 -9.51 -20.22 41.01
CA LEU A 82 -9.03 -19.95 42.37
C LEU A 82 -10.19 -19.89 43.36
N PHE A 83 -11.28 -19.21 43.01
CA PHE A 83 -12.48 -19.17 43.85
C PHE A 83 -13.09 -20.56 44.03
N ILE A 84 -13.20 -21.34 42.94
CA ILE A 84 -13.70 -22.72 43.00
C ILE A 84 -12.81 -23.58 43.91
N PHE A 85 -11.49 -23.49 43.77
CA PHE A 85 -10.55 -24.20 44.63
C PHE A 85 -10.78 -23.88 46.11
N ILE A 86 -10.84 -22.59 46.48
CA ILE A 86 -11.09 -22.16 47.86
C ILE A 86 -12.43 -22.69 48.36
N SER A 87 -13.48 -22.59 47.55
CA SER A 87 -14.82 -23.06 47.91
C SER A 87 -14.88 -24.56 48.14
N GLN A 88 -14.18 -25.35 47.31
CA GLN A 88 -14.10 -26.80 47.44
C GLN A 88 -13.26 -27.21 48.64
N THR A 89 -12.16 -26.51 48.93
CA THR A 89 -11.37 -26.75 50.14
C THR A 89 -12.21 -26.52 51.40
N ILE A 90 -12.98 -25.44 51.47
CA ILE A 90 -13.89 -25.18 52.60
C ILE A 90 -14.97 -26.26 52.69
N ALA A 91 -15.61 -26.62 51.58
CA ALA A 91 -16.67 -27.62 51.54
C ALA A 91 -16.16 -29.01 51.97
N THR A 92 -14.99 -29.43 51.50
CA THR A 92 -14.40 -30.72 51.85
C THR A 92 -13.86 -30.76 53.28
N SER A 93 -13.40 -29.63 53.82
CA SER A 93 -12.91 -29.54 55.20
C SER A 93 -13.98 -29.86 56.25
N GLN A 94 -15.27 -29.64 55.96
CA GLN A 94 -16.39 -30.05 56.81
C GLN A 94 -16.46 -31.57 57.07
N TYR A 95 -15.78 -32.37 56.26
CA TYR A 95 -15.70 -33.83 56.40
C TYR A 95 -14.31 -34.31 56.82
N SER A 96 -13.44 -33.38 57.23
CA SER A 96 -12.07 -33.70 57.64
C SER A 96 -12.06 -34.57 58.90
N PRO A 97 -11.18 -35.60 58.97
CA PRO A 97 -10.98 -36.38 60.20
C PRO A 97 -10.25 -35.58 61.29
N LEU A 98 -9.71 -34.40 60.97
CA LEU A 98 -9.04 -33.51 61.91
C LEU A 98 -10.05 -32.51 62.48
N GLU A 99 -10.34 -32.58 63.77
CA GLU A 99 -11.37 -31.76 64.45
C GLU A 99 -11.16 -30.24 64.24
N ALA A 100 -9.90 -29.77 64.27
CA ALA A 100 -9.57 -28.37 64.02
C ALA A 100 -9.93 -27.93 62.59
N ALA A 101 -9.59 -28.75 61.58
CA ALA A 101 -9.92 -28.46 60.19
C ALA A 101 -11.43 -28.58 59.91
N GLN A 102 -12.11 -29.52 60.57
CA GLN A 102 -13.57 -29.64 60.49
C GLN A 102 -14.27 -28.38 61.00
N LYS A 103 -13.94 -27.92 62.22
CA LYS A 103 -14.53 -26.71 62.80
C LYS A 103 -14.20 -25.44 62.02
N ALA A 104 -13.00 -25.36 61.44
CA ALA A 104 -12.62 -24.28 60.54
C ALA A 104 -13.48 -24.31 59.26
N GLY A 105 -13.64 -25.49 58.65
CA GLY A 105 -14.50 -25.68 57.48
C GLY A 105 -15.97 -25.32 57.73
N GLU A 106 -16.53 -25.74 58.86
CA GLU A 106 -17.91 -25.42 59.27
C GLU A 106 -18.12 -23.90 59.44
N ARG A 107 -17.17 -23.20 60.09
CA ARG A 107 -17.23 -21.75 60.27
C ARG A 107 -17.13 -21.00 58.94
N LEU A 108 -16.14 -21.34 58.12
CA LEU A 108 -15.92 -20.69 56.82
C LEU A 108 -17.03 -21.00 55.80
N ALA A 109 -17.75 -22.13 55.95
CA ALA A 109 -18.90 -22.46 55.12
C ALA A 109 -20.03 -21.42 55.24
N TYR A 110 -20.25 -20.86 56.44
CA TYR A 110 -21.22 -19.77 56.61
C TYR A 110 -20.76 -18.49 55.91
N VAL A 111 -19.45 -18.21 55.94
CA VAL A 111 -18.86 -17.00 55.34
C VAL A 111 -18.92 -17.05 53.83
N ILE A 112 -18.65 -18.20 53.20
CA ILE A 112 -18.63 -18.31 51.73
C ILE A 112 -20.02 -18.38 51.09
N LYS A 113 -21.05 -18.80 51.86
CA LYS A 113 -22.42 -19.03 51.37
C LYS A 113 -23.02 -17.90 50.52
N PRO A 114 -22.86 -16.60 50.87
CA PRO A 114 -23.40 -15.50 50.06
C PRO A 114 -22.76 -15.38 48.67
N TYR A 115 -21.52 -15.86 48.53
CA TYR A 115 -20.71 -15.76 47.32
C TYR A 115 -20.80 -17.02 46.45
N GLU A 116 -21.61 -18.01 46.84
CA GLU A 116 -21.83 -19.23 46.06
C GLU A 116 -22.31 -18.89 44.65
N GLY A 117 -21.54 -19.33 43.65
CA GLY A 117 -21.84 -19.06 42.25
C GLY A 117 -21.33 -17.71 41.73
N ALA A 118 -20.47 -16.99 42.47
CA ALA A 118 -19.79 -15.79 41.96
C ALA A 118 -19.19 -15.96 40.54
N PRO A 119 -18.53 -17.08 40.19
CA PRO A 119 -18.05 -17.36 38.83
C PRO A 119 -19.11 -17.34 37.72
N ARG A 120 -20.38 -17.54 38.06
CA ARG A 120 -21.48 -17.59 37.08
C ARG A 120 -22.15 -16.23 36.85
N LEU A 121 -21.73 -15.20 37.58
CA LEU A 121 -22.30 -13.86 37.49
C LEU A 121 -21.66 -13.07 36.34
N SER A 122 -22.24 -11.92 36.00
CA SER A 122 -21.60 -10.99 35.07
C SER A 122 -20.23 -10.54 35.58
N LEU A 123 -19.29 -10.23 34.69
CA LEU A 123 -17.90 -9.88 35.03
C LEU A 123 -17.78 -8.82 36.13
N ALA A 124 -18.58 -7.75 36.04
CA ALA A 124 -18.59 -6.68 37.04
C ALA A 124 -19.12 -7.14 38.39
N ARG A 125 -20.16 -7.99 38.40
CA ARG A 125 -20.73 -8.54 39.62
C ARG A 125 -19.79 -9.57 40.25
N ASN A 126 -19.25 -10.51 39.47
CA ASN A 126 -18.23 -11.47 39.92
C ASN A 126 -17.05 -10.73 40.58
N THR A 127 -16.53 -9.67 39.94
CA THR A 127 -15.48 -8.82 40.51
C THR A 127 -15.86 -8.23 41.89
N GLY A 128 -17.08 -7.70 42.02
CA GLY A 128 -17.57 -7.15 43.29
C GLY A 128 -17.67 -8.21 44.39
N GLU A 129 -18.27 -9.36 44.07
CA GLU A 129 -18.45 -10.49 45.00
C GLU A 129 -17.10 -11.07 45.43
N ILE A 130 -16.14 -11.26 44.51
CA ILE A 130 -14.79 -11.75 44.84
C ILE A 130 -14.02 -10.76 45.70
N SER A 131 -14.13 -9.46 45.42
CA SER A 131 -13.47 -8.42 46.23
C SER A 131 -14.00 -8.40 47.66
N ASP A 132 -15.33 -8.48 47.82
CA ASP A 132 -15.97 -8.52 49.13
C ASP A 132 -15.67 -9.83 49.87
N PHE A 133 -15.68 -10.96 49.16
CA PHE A 133 -15.28 -12.26 49.70
C PHE A 133 -13.85 -12.26 50.25
N VAL A 134 -12.88 -11.79 49.46
CA VAL A 134 -11.47 -11.71 49.89
C VAL A 134 -11.34 -10.80 51.11
N LYS A 135 -12.01 -9.65 51.10
CA LYS A 135 -12.02 -8.72 52.25
C LYS A 135 -12.59 -9.39 53.50
N LYS A 136 -13.70 -10.11 53.36
CA LYS A 136 -14.35 -10.82 54.48
C LYS A 136 -13.46 -11.91 55.03
N MET A 137 -12.86 -12.73 54.17
CA MET A 137 -11.93 -13.79 54.57
C MET A 137 -10.67 -13.24 55.26
N LYS A 138 -10.21 -12.04 54.92
CA LYS A 138 -9.05 -11.41 55.57
C LYS A 138 -9.33 -10.76 56.92
N GLU A 139 -10.57 -10.80 57.42
CA GLU A 139 -10.88 -10.32 58.76
C GLU A 139 -10.14 -11.16 59.81
N GLU A 140 -9.68 -10.51 60.88
CA GLU A 140 -8.87 -11.15 61.94
C GLU A 140 -9.61 -12.32 62.60
N GLU A 141 -10.94 -12.28 62.63
CA GLU A 141 -11.83 -13.35 63.12
C GLU A 141 -11.62 -14.69 62.40
N TYR A 142 -11.22 -14.69 61.13
CA TYR A 142 -11.08 -15.90 60.30
C TYR A 142 -9.63 -16.30 60.03
N ALA A 143 -8.65 -15.52 60.50
CA ALA A 143 -7.24 -15.73 60.20
C ALA A 143 -6.73 -17.11 60.64
N GLU A 144 -7.14 -17.58 61.82
CA GLU A 144 -6.76 -18.89 62.35
C GLU A 144 -7.38 -20.05 61.55
N ASP A 145 -8.67 -19.93 61.19
CA ASP A 145 -9.38 -20.94 60.41
C ASP A 145 -8.78 -21.05 58.99
N ILE A 146 -8.43 -19.92 58.37
CA ILE A 146 -7.77 -19.87 57.05
C ILE A 146 -6.37 -20.49 57.10
N ALA A 147 -5.59 -20.19 58.15
CA ALA A 147 -4.29 -20.80 58.34
C ALA A 147 -4.40 -22.32 58.54
N THR A 148 -5.40 -22.76 59.31
CA THR A 148 -5.69 -24.18 59.56
C THR A 148 -6.01 -24.94 58.28
N LEU A 149 -6.72 -24.31 57.33
CA LEU A 149 -7.04 -24.91 56.03
C LEU A 149 -5.98 -24.68 54.94
N GLY A 150 -4.89 -23.95 55.24
CA GLY A 150 -3.83 -23.66 54.28
C GLY A 150 -4.26 -22.75 53.12
N LEU A 151 -5.23 -21.84 53.35
CA LEU A 151 -5.85 -21.04 52.29
C LEU A 151 -5.20 -19.66 52.07
N ASN A 152 -4.20 -19.27 52.88
CA ASN A 152 -3.54 -17.96 52.82
C ASN A 152 -3.02 -17.62 51.41
N ASP A 153 -2.28 -18.55 50.79
CA ASP A 153 -1.69 -18.33 49.47
C ASP A 153 -2.75 -18.25 48.37
N ALA A 154 -3.80 -19.07 48.48
CA ALA A 154 -4.89 -19.09 47.52
C ALA A 154 -5.72 -17.79 47.58
N LEU A 155 -5.97 -17.26 48.78
CA LEU A 155 -6.66 -15.98 48.97
C LEU A 155 -5.83 -14.80 48.46
N THR A 156 -4.51 -14.81 48.71
CA THR A 156 -3.60 -13.78 48.20
C THR A 156 -3.57 -13.81 46.67
N GLN A 157 -3.45 -14.98 46.05
CA GLN A 157 -3.49 -15.12 44.60
C GLN A 157 -4.85 -14.73 44.01
N LEU A 158 -5.96 -15.05 44.69
CA LEU A 158 -7.30 -14.65 44.23
C LEU A 158 -7.44 -13.13 44.20
N GLU A 159 -6.95 -12.44 45.22
CA GLU A 159 -6.91 -10.98 45.26
C GLU A 159 -6.08 -10.38 44.13
N GLU A 160 -4.85 -10.86 43.95
CA GLU A 160 -3.95 -10.40 42.88
C GLU A 160 -4.56 -10.59 41.49
N VAL A 161 -5.13 -11.77 41.22
CA VAL A 161 -5.75 -12.08 39.93
C VAL A 161 -7.02 -11.25 39.72
N ASN A 162 -7.81 -11.00 40.76
CA ASN A 162 -8.98 -10.14 40.67
C ASN A 162 -8.60 -8.68 40.40
N ASN A 163 -7.56 -8.16 41.05
CA ASN A 163 -7.04 -6.82 40.79
C ASN A 163 -6.49 -6.70 39.35
N LYS A 164 -5.74 -7.70 38.90
CA LYS A 164 -5.30 -7.77 37.50
C LYS A 164 -6.47 -7.81 36.52
N PHE A 165 -7.54 -8.55 36.84
CA PHE A 165 -8.74 -8.57 36.02
C PHE A 165 -9.35 -7.16 35.90
N VAL A 166 -9.47 -6.42 37.01
CA VAL A 166 -9.98 -5.05 37.02
C VAL A 166 -9.16 -4.14 36.09
N GLU A 167 -7.83 -4.23 36.14
CA GLU A 167 -6.94 -3.45 35.29
C GLU A 167 -7.13 -3.79 33.81
N VAL A 168 -7.07 -5.07 33.45
CA VAL A 168 -7.19 -5.51 32.06
C VAL A 168 -8.58 -5.20 31.50
N TYR A 169 -9.63 -5.40 32.31
CA TYR A 169 -11.01 -5.08 31.95
C TYR A 169 -11.20 -3.57 31.73
N ARG A 170 -10.67 -2.72 32.63
CA ARG A 170 -10.69 -1.26 32.48
C ARG A 170 -9.97 -0.82 31.20
N MET A 171 -8.80 -1.38 30.91
CA MET A 171 -8.06 -1.07 29.68
C MET A 171 -8.82 -1.49 28.43
N ARG A 172 -9.50 -2.66 28.47
CA ARG A 172 -10.38 -3.09 27.37
C ARG A 172 -11.54 -2.11 27.18
N THR A 173 -12.25 -1.74 28.24
CA THR A 173 -13.39 -0.80 28.16
C THR A 173 -12.95 0.58 27.68
N ALA A 174 -11.78 1.07 28.10
CA ALA A 174 -11.24 2.34 27.62
C ALA A 174 -10.95 2.29 26.11
N LYS A 175 -10.38 1.19 25.60
CA LYS A 175 -10.18 0.98 24.15
C LYS A 175 -11.50 0.85 23.39
N GLU A 176 -12.48 0.12 23.94
CA GLU A 176 -13.81 0.01 23.33
C GLU A 176 -14.51 1.37 23.26
N TYR A 177 -14.43 2.16 24.34
CA TYR A 177 -14.98 3.51 24.38
C TYR A 177 -14.28 4.42 23.36
N ALA A 178 -12.95 4.47 23.37
CA ALA A 178 -12.16 5.24 22.41
C ALA A 178 -12.51 4.88 20.96
N ARG A 179 -12.75 3.59 20.66
CA ARG A 179 -13.20 3.15 19.34
C ARG A 179 -14.64 3.59 19.03
N SER A 180 -15.53 3.57 20.02
CA SER A 180 -16.93 3.96 19.82
C SER A 180 -17.11 5.45 19.58
N THR A 181 -16.19 6.27 20.10
CA THR A 181 -16.18 7.73 19.94
C THR A 181 -15.18 8.23 18.91
N ALA A 182 -14.30 7.36 18.40
CA ALA A 182 -13.39 7.70 17.32
C ALA A 182 -14.15 8.08 16.05
N ASP A 183 -13.62 9.07 15.35
CA ASP A 183 -14.04 9.39 13.99
C ASP A 183 -13.86 8.15 13.09
N LYS A 184 -14.61 8.10 11.98
CA LYS A 184 -14.48 7.04 10.98
C LYS A 184 -13.75 7.58 9.76
N MET A 185 -12.99 6.72 9.07
CA MET A 185 -12.34 7.09 7.80
C MET A 185 -13.35 7.69 6.80
N GLU A 186 -14.57 7.16 6.76
CA GLU A 186 -15.67 7.66 5.91
C GLU A 186 -16.05 9.12 6.21
N THR A 187 -15.96 9.56 7.47
CA THR A 187 -16.35 10.91 7.88
C THR A 187 -15.19 11.89 7.94
N ILE A 188 -13.99 11.42 8.28
CA ILE A 188 -12.81 12.28 8.43
C ILE A 188 -12.13 12.58 7.09
N ARG A 189 -12.07 11.61 6.16
CA ARG A 189 -11.42 11.81 4.86
C ARG A 189 -12.00 12.99 4.07
N PRO A 190 -13.33 13.17 3.95
CA PRO A 190 -13.88 14.37 3.29
C PRO A 190 -13.44 15.68 3.96
N GLN A 191 -13.30 15.71 5.29
CA GLN A 191 -12.86 16.92 6.00
C GLN A 191 -11.38 17.23 5.74
N VAL A 192 -10.55 16.19 5.61
CA VAL A 192 -9.14 16.32 5.22
C VAL A 192 -9.03 16.79 3.77
N ASP A 193 -9.80 16.19 2.86
CA ASP A 193 -9.90 16.61 1.45
C ASP A 193 -10.30 18.08 1.33
N ASP A 194 -11.33 18.51 2.06
CA ASP A 194 -11.82 19.89 2.05
C ASP A 194 -10.76 20.86 2.59
N ALA A 195 -10.08 20.50 3.69
CA ALA A 195 -8.99 21.30 4.25
C ALA A 195 -7.80 21.44 3.28
N PHE A 196 -7.44 20.37 2.56
CA PHE A 196 -6.42 20.42 1.52
C PHE A 196 -6.88 21.26 0.32
N HIS A 197 -8.14 21.12 -0.11
CA HIS A 197 -8.70 21.88 -1.21
C HIS A 197 -8.67 23.39 -0.95
N GLU A 198 -9.08 23.83 0.24
CA GLU A 198 -9.00 25.25 0.64
C GLU A 198 -7.55 25.76 0.62
N LEU A 199 -6.60 24.96 1.09
CA LEU A 199 -5.18 25.29 1.06
C LEU A 199 -4.67 25.42 -0.39
N ALA A 200 -5.01 24.48 -1.26
CA ALA A 200 -4.64 24.49 -2.67
C ALA A 200 -5.18 25.73 -3.40
N LEU A 201 -6.44 26.10 -3.15
CA LEU A 201 -7.03 27.32 -3.71
C LEU A 201 -6.27 28.58 -3.29
N LEU A 202 -5.89 28.69 -2.00
CA LEU A 202 -5.13 29.84 -1.54
C LEU A 202 -3.72 29.87 -2.14
N LEU A 203 -3.05 28.72 -2.26
CA LEU A 203 -1.73 28.64 -2.92
C LEU A 203 -1.79 29.07 -4.38
N ASN A 204 -2.81 28.62 -5.12
CA ASN A 204 -3.03 29.06 -6.51
C ASN A 204 -3.25 30.58 -6.58
N ALA A 205 -4.01 31.15 -5.63
CA ALA A 205 -4.20 32.59 -5.54
C ALA A 205 -2.91 33.35 -5.22
N VAL A 206 -2.09 32.87 -4.27
CA VAL A 206 -0.79 33.46 -3.91
C VAL A 206 0.13 33.48 -5.13
N TYR A 207 0.20 32.38 -5.89
CA TYR A 207 1.01 32.30 -7.11
C TYR A 207 0.53 33.31 -8.17
N ARG A 208 -0.78 33.34 -8.45
CA ARG A 208 -1.37 34.25 -9.44
C ARG A 208 -1.16 35.74 -9.07
N VAL A 209 -1.39 36.11 -7.81
CA VAL A 209 -1.13 37.48 -7.32
C VAL A 209 0.34 37.83 -7.47
N ASN A 210 1.25 36.90 -7.17
CA ASN A 210 2.66 37.14 -7.38
C ASN A 210 2.98 37.33 -8.86
N LYS A 211 2.54 36.42 -9.75
CA LYS A 211 2.82 36.47 -11.19
C LYS A 211 2.36 37.76 -11.86
N TYR A 212 1.16 38.25 -11.52
CA TYR A 212 0.57 39.39 -12.22
C TYR A 212 0.78 40.74 -11.54
N ILE A 213 0.82 40.77 -10.21
CA ILE A 213 0.81 42.03 -9.43
C ILE A 213 2.18 42.29 -8.80
N THR A 214 2.68 41.35 -8.00
CA THR A 214 3.88 41.60 -7.17
C THR A 214 5.17 41.46 -7.97
N LYS A 215 5.21 40.48 -8.88
CA LYS A 215 6.33 40.12 -9.76
C LYS A 215 7.65 39.87 -9.01
N ASP A 216 7.56 39.24 -7.84
CA ASP A 216 8.73 38.80 -7.08
C ASP A 216 9.22 37.46 -7.64
N SER A 217 10.43 37.47 -8.23
CA SER A 217 11.02 36.30 -8.87
C SER A 217 11.37 35.18 -7.88
N GLU A 218 11.77 35.51 -6.65
CA GLU A 218 12.12 34.51 -5.65
C GLU A 218 10.85 33.82 -5.14
N LYS A 219 9.82 34.62 -4.85
CA LYS A 219 8.50 34.10 -4.45
C LYS A 219 7.86 33.26 -5.55
N GLU A 220 8.01 33.64 -6.82
CA GLU A 220 7.51 32.88 -7.97
C GLU A 220 8.16 31.48 -8.03
N GLN A 221 9.48 31.42 -7.86
CA GLN A 221 10.21 30.15 -7.86
C GLN A 221 9.83 29.27 -6.66
N GLN A 222 9.78 29.84 -5.46
CA GLN A 222 9.45 29.09 -4.24
C GLN A 222 8.03 28.51 -4.28
N VAL A 223 7.02 29.35 -4.58
CA VAL A 223 5.62 28.90 -4.63
C VAL A 223 5.40 27.97 -5.83
N GLY A 224 6.01 28.27 -6.98
CA GLY A 224 5.94 27.42 -8.16
C GLY A 224 6.51 26.02 -7.94
N ALA A 225 7.65 25.90 -7.24
CA ALA A 225 8.24 24.60 -6.91
C ALA A 225 7.35 23.77 -5.98
N VAL A 226 6.68 24.39 -5.01
CA VAL A 226 5.70 23.72 -4.14
C VAL A 226 4.49 23.24 -4.94
N ILE A 227 3.97 24.06 -5.87
CA ILE A 227 2.86 23.66 -6.76
C ILE A 227 3.27 22.45 -7.62
N ASP A 228 4.47 22.46 -8.20
CA ASP A 228 4.96 21.34 -9.01
C ASP A 228 5.08 20.05 -8.18
N ALA A 229 5.62 20.14 -6.95
CA ALA A 229 5.76 19.01 -6.06
C ALA A 229 4.40 18.42 -5.63
N ILE A 230 3.41 19.28 -5.35
CA ILE A 230 2.04 18.86 -5.06
C ILE A 230 1.44 18.14 -6.28
N ASN A 231 1.53 18.75 -7.47
CA ASN A 231 1.01 18.17 -8.70
C ASN A 231 1.68 16.83 -9.03
N ALA A 232 2.99 16.70 -8.85
CA ALA A 232 3.70 15.44 -9.05
C ALA A 232 3.17 14.33 -8.11
N THR A 233 2.85 14.68 -6.86
CA THR A 233 2.28 13.76 -5.88
C THR A 233 0.86 13.32 -6.27
N LEU A 234 0.00 14.27 -6.67
CA LEU A 234 -1.36 13.97 -7.13
C LEU A 234 -1.37 13.16 -8.43
N LEU A 235 -0.48 13.47 -9.37
CA LEU A 235 -0.31 12.70 -10.62
C LEU A 235 0.17 11.28 -10.35
N ARG A 236 1.09 11.07 -9.40
CA ARG A 236 1.50 9.74 -8.97
C ARG A 236 0.31 8.96 -8.43
N LEU A 237 -0.47 9.55 -7.52
CA LEU A 237 -1.69 8.93 -7.00
C LEU A 237 -2.65 8.59 -8.15
N GLN A 238 -2.88 9.52 -9.07
CA GLN A 238 -3.75 9.28 -10.22
C GLN A 238 -3.26 8.13 -11.11
N LYS A 239 -1.94 8.04 -11.38
CA LYS A 239 -1.34 6.92 -12.12
C LYS A 239 -1.60 5.60 -11.39
N THR A 240 -1.35 5.53 -10.09
CA THR A 240 -1.64 4.36 -9.25
C THR A 240 -3.12 3.96 -9.30
N LEU A 241 -4.05 4.91 -9.17
CA LEU A 241 -5.49 4.63 -9.21
C LEU A 241 -5.95 4.19 -10.60
N SER A 242 -5.38 4.75 -11.67
CA SER A 242 -5.71 4.35 -13.04
C SER A 242 -5.20 2.95 -13.37
N GLN A 243 -3.99 2.58 -12.92
CA GLN A 243 -3.45 1.22 -13.02
C GLN A 243 -4.30 0.22 -12.23
N ALA A 244 -4.87 0.64 -11.10
CA ALA A 244 -5.79 -0.15 -10.31
C ALA A 244 -7.23 -0.19 -10.88
N GLY A 245 -7.52 0.48 -12.00
CA GLY A 245 -8.85 0.53 -12.61
C GLY A 245 -9.89 1.37 -11.85
N LEU A 246 -9.45 2.15 -10.86
CA LEU A 246 -10.30 3.00 -10.00
C LEU A 246 -10.54 4.40 -10.61
N MET A 247 -9.79 4.78 -11.64
CA MET A 247 -9.86 6.06 -12.34
C MET A 247 -9.56 5.96 -13.84
N GLY A 248 -10.10 6.90 -14.63
CA GLY A 248 -9.64 7.14 -16.00
C GLY A 248 -8.21 7.71 -16.04
N LYS A 249 -7.50 7.48 -17.15
CA LYS A 249 -6.14 8.02 -17.38
C LYS A 249 -6.15 9.57 -17.26
N PRO A 250 -5.06 10.20 -16.80
CA PRO A 250 -4.99 11.66 -16.71
C PRO A 250 -5.21 12.35 -18.06
N SER A 251 -6.07 13.36 -18.11
CA SER A 251 -6.14 14.32 -19.22
C SER A 251 -5.27 15.53 -18.88
N THR A 252 -4.21 15.75 -19.64
CA THR A 252 -3.36 16.94 -19.55
C THR A 252 -3.94 18.07 -20.41
N GLU A 253 -4.60 19.06 -19.80
CA GLU A 253 -4.86 20.37 -20.41
C GLU A 253 -4.41 21.51 -19.48
N SER A 254 -3.16 21.95 -19.65
CA SER A 254 -2.69 23.33 -19.50
C SER A 254 -1.27 23.39 -20.06
N GLY A 255 -1.02 24.35 -20.95
CA GLY A 255 0.14 24.34 -21.82
C GLY A 255 1.20 25.36 -21.48
N SER A 256 2.42 24.88 -21.23
CA SER A 256 3.62 25.37 -21.87
C SER A 256 4.58 24.25 -22.22
N ASP A 257 5.22 24.49 -23.36
CA ASP A 257 6.32 23.73 -23.92
C ASP A 257 7.48 23.59 -22.93
N THR A 258 7.64 22.37 -22.43
CA THR A 258 8.94 21.72 -22.32
C THR A 258 8.79 20.27 -22.80
N PRO A 259 9.76 19.69 -23.53
CA PRO A 259 9.55 18.45 -24.28
C PRO A 259 9.28 17.28 -23.32
N LYS A 260 8.16 16.59 -23.55
CA LYS A 260 7.79 15.33 -22.89
C LYS A 260 8.87 14.25 -23.17
N PRO A 261 9.25 13.45 -22.16
CA PRO A 261 9.60 12.06 -22.38
C PRO A 261 8.28 11.29 -22.57
N ASP A 262 8.01 10.85 -23.79
CA ASP A 262 6.84 10.03 -24.12
C ASP A 262 6.95 8.64 -23.48
N GLU A 263 5.95 8.25 -22.68
CA GLU A 263 5.74 6.84 -22.30
C GLU A 263 4.88 6.21 -23.42
N PRO A 264 5.35 5.13 -24.06
CA PRO A 264 4.94 4.74 -25.41
C PRO A 264 3.50 4.21 -25.45
N GLU A 265 2.79 4.57 -26.52
CA GLU A 265 1.58 3.86 -26.96
C GLU A 265 1.88 2.35 -27.09
N PRO A 266 0.89 1.45 -26.95
CA PRO A 266 1.12 0.03 -27.23
C PRO A 266 1.62 -0.11 -28.67
N VAL A 267 2.93 -0.34 -28.81
CA VAL A 267 3.61 -0.35 -30.09
C VAL A 267 3.12 -1.57 -30.86
N THR A 268 2.48 -1.34 -32.01
CA THR A 268 2.08 -2.44 -32.90
C THR A 268 3.36 -3.04 -33.48
N PRO A 269 3.55 -4.37 -33.43
CA PRO A 269 4.76 -5.00 -33.94
C PRO A 269 4.89 -4.78 -35.45
N GLU A 270 5.91 -4.06 -35.89
CA GLU A 270 6.17 -3.80 -37.31
C GLU A 270 7.67 -3.63 -37.60
N ILE A 271 8.06 -3.91 -38.84
CA ILE A 271 9.36 -3.55 -39.39
C ILE A 271 9.23 -2.14 -39.96
N THR A 272 10.03 -1.20 -39.47
CA THR A 272 9.91 0.23 -39.80
C THR A 272 10.84 0.64 -40.94
N ALA A 273 12.00 -0.02 -41.10
CA ALA A 273 12.91 0.24 -42.21
C ALA A 273 13.79 -0.97 -42.54
N VAL A 274 14.16 -1.08 -43.82
CA VAL A 274 15.22 -1.99 -44.30
C VAL A 274 16.11 -1.24 -45.29
N TYR A 275 17.42 -1.23 -45.04
CA TYR A 275 18.38 -0.41 -45.80
C TYR A 275 19.81 -0.99 -45.80
N GLN A 276 20.62 -0.58 -46.78
CA GLN A 276 22.06 -0.88 -46.81
C GLN A 276 22.84 0.09 -45.91
N LYS A 277 23.73 -0.44 -45.05
CA LYS A 277 24.44 0.37 -44.03
C LYS A 277 25.52 1.28 -44.61
N GLU A 278 26.31 0.76 -45.54
CA GLU A 278 27.42 1.49 -46.16
C GLU A 278 27.25 1.51 -47.66
N GLU A 279 27.53 2.65 -48.32
CA GLU A 279 27.45 2.80 -49.79
C GLU A 279 26.04 2.59 -50.38
N GLY A 280 24.99 2.67 -49.54
CA GLY A 280 23.60 2.61 -49.99
C GLY A 280 23.19 3.85 -50.80
N ASP A 281 22.22 3.69 -51.70
CA ASP A 281 21.64 4.79 -52.46
C ASP A 281 20.65 5.58 -51.58
N PRO A 282 20.92 6.85 -51.23
CA PRO A 282 20.04 7.64 -50.40
C PRO A 282 18.67 7.92 -51.05
N GLU A 283 18.59 7.91 -52.38
CA GLU A 283 17.34 8.10 -53.11
C GLU A 283 16.56 6.78 -53.26
N ASN A 284 17.21 5.63 -53.07
CA ASN A 284 16.62 4.30 -53.17
C ASN A 284 17.06 3.41 -51.98
N PRO A 285 16.59 3.69 -50.75
CA PRO A 285 17.07 3.02 -49.53
C PRO A 285 16.83 1.50 -49.52
N HIS A 286 15.83 1.03 -50.26
CA HIS A 286 15.49 -0.39 -50.39
C HIS A 286 16.31 -1.13 -51.45
N ARG A 287 17.26 -0.46 -52.10
CA ARG A 287 18.17 -1.06 -53.06
C ARG A 287 19.44 -1.53 -52.35
N ILE A 288 19.61 -2.84 -52.22
CA ILE A 288 20.67 -3.47 -51.42
C ILE A 288 21.56 -4.30 -52.32
N GLU A 289 22.86 -4.06 -52.24
CA GLU A 289 23.89 -4.82 -52.94
C GLU A 289 24.16 -6.15 -52.22
N ARG A 290 24.31 -7.22 -53.00
CA ARG A 290 24.67 -8.54 -52.49
C ARG A 290 25.96 -8.52 -51.66
N GLY A 291 25.95 -9.22 -50.52
CA GLY A 291 27.12 -9.32 -49.64
C GLY A 291 27.40 -8.09 -48.78
N LYS A 292 26.66 -6.99 -48.92
CA LYS A 292 26.79 -5.82 -48.05
C LYS A 292 25.98 -5.99 -46.77
N GLN A 293 26.29 -5.16 -45.77
CA GLN A 293 25.51 -5.13 -44.53
C GLN A 293 24.17 -4.44 -44.74
N THR A 294 23.13 -5.07 -44.21
CA THR A 294 21.75 -4.62 -44.22
C THR A 294 21.29 -4.36 -42.79
N GLY A 295 20.75 -3.17 -42.55
CA GLY A 295 20.06 -2.82 -41.31
C GLY A 295 18.57 -3.10 -41.45
N VAL A 296 17.97 -3.57 -40.36
CA VAL A 296 16.53 -3.70 -40.19
C VAL A 296 16.14 -3.01 -38.89
N ASP A 297 15.29 -2.01 -39.00
CA ASP A 297 14.69 -1.34 -37.85
C ASP A 297 13.28 -1.89 -37.63
N TYR A 298 12.92 -2.13 -36.38
CA TYR A 298 11.64 -2.72 -36.00
C TYR A 298 11.18 -2.19 -34.64
N GLN A 299 9.91 -2.39 -34.34
CA GLN A 299 9.33 -2.00 -33.07
C GLN A 299 8.27 -2.99 -32.62
N GLY A 300 7.96 -3.03 -31.32
CA GLY A 300 6.89 -3.85 -30.76
C GLY A 300 7.21 -5.35 -30.60
N PHE A 301 8.45 -5.79 -30.83
CA PHE A 301 8.91 -7.16 -30.55
C PHE A 301 10.45 -7.24 -30.39
N THR A 302 10.93 -8.35 -29.82
CA THR A 302 12.36 -8.70 -29.75
C THR A 302 12.65 -9.90 -30.64
N LEU A 303 13.81 -9.93 -31.31
CA LEU A 303 14.26 -11.08 -32.11
C LEU A 303 14.62 -12.27 -31.21
N LYS A 304 13.90 -13.39 -31.37
CA LYS A 304 14.12 -14.62 -30.62
C LYS A 304 13.69 -15.81 -31.46
N GLY A 305 14.59 -16.75 -31.75
CA GLY A 305 14.23 -17.98 -32.45
C GLY A 305 13.65 -19.05 -31.54
N GLN A 306 13.08 -20.08 -32.17
CA GLN A 306 12.30 -21.12 -31.50
C GLN A 306 13.09 -21.90 -30.44
N ASP A 307 14.38 -22.12 -30.65
CA ASP A 307 15.29 -22.85 -29.77
C ASP A 307 16.22 -21.93 -28.95
N GLY A 308 15.97 -20.62 -28.99
CA GLY A 308 16.80 -19.60 -28.36
C GLY A 308 17.99 -19.14 -29.21
N THR A 309 18.19 -19.71 -30.42
CA THR A 309 19.12 -19.18 -31.42
C THR A 309 18.41 -18.17 -32.32
N LEU A 310 19.14 -17.52 -33.24
CA LEU A 310 18.55 -16.66 -34.28
C LEU A 310 18.36 -17.41 -35.62
N GLU A 311 18.40 -18.74 -35.59
CA GLU A 311 18.10 -19.55 -36.77
C GLU A 311 16.62 -19.42 -37.15
N HIS A 312 16.35 -19.30 -38.45
CA HIS A 312 15.00 -19.11 -39.01
C HIS A 312 14.23 -17.91 -38.45
N VAL A 313 14.94 -16.82 -38.08
CA VAL A 313 14.30 -15.61 -37.56
C VAL A 313 14.10 -14.54 -38.63
N ILE A 314 15.07 -14.34 -39.54
CA ILE A 314 14.98 -13.34 -40.63
C ILE A 314 14.95 -14.06 -41.97
N GLY A 315 13.89 -13.86 -42.74
CA GLY A 315 13.67 -14.46 -44.04
C GLY A 315 13.53 -13.44 -45.16
N LEU A 316 14.06 -13.78 -46.34
CA LEU A 316 13.87 -13.05 -47.59
C LEU A 316 12.90 -13.84 -48.46
N VAL A 317 11.70 -13.30 -48.67
CA VAL A 317 10.63 -13.95 -49.43
C VAL A 317 10.63 -13.43 -50.86
N ASN A 318 10.81 -14.31 -51.84
CA ASN A 318 10.75 -13.93 -53.26
C ASN A 318 9.31 -13.89 -53.80
N ASP A 319 9.15 -13.63 -55.10
CA ASP A 319 7.85 -13.58 -55.80
C ASP A 319 7.15 -14.94 -55.95
N GLN A 320 7.82 -16.04 -55.60
CA GLN A 320 7.28 -17.41 -55.57
C GLN A 320 7.00 -17.91 -54.14
N ASP A 321 6.98 -17.01 -53.15
CA ASP A 321 6.81 -17.30 -51.73
C ASP A 321 7.90 -18.24 -51.15
N TYR A 322 9.03 -18.39 -51.83
CA TYR A 322 10.19 -19.10 -51.28
C TYR A 322 10.93 -18.20 -50.30
N ILE A 323 11.21 -18.73 -49.10
CA ILE A 323 11.89 -18.01 -48.02
C ILE A 323 13.35 -18.47 -47.97
N GLU A 324 14.27 -17.54 -48.24
CA GLU A 324 15.68 -17.73 -47.92
C GLU A 324 15.96 -17.19 -46.51
N TRP A 325 16.39 -18.06 -45.61
CA TRP A 325 16.69 -17.68 -44.22
C TRP A 325 18.10 -17.13 -44.09
N ILE A 326 18.22 -15.96 -43.48
CA ILE A 326 19.51 -15.39 -43.12
C ILE A 326 20.17 -16.28 -42.06
N LYS A 327 21.43 -16.65 -42.30
CA LYS A 327 22.21 -17.47 -41.37
C LYS A 327 22.38 -16.73 -40.04
N ALA A 328 22.08 -17.39 -38.92
CA ALA A 328 22.21 -16.77 -37.60
C ALA A 328 23.59 -16.15 -37.34
N ALA A 329 24.65 -16.76 -37.87
CA ALA A 329 26.04 -16.29 -37.74
C ALA A 329 26.33 -14.96 -38.45
N THR A 330 25.50 -14.53 -39.40
CA THR A 330 25.65 -13.22 -40.08
C THR A 330 24.80 -12.13 -39.44
N ILE A 331 23.92 -12.48 -38.49
CA ILE A 331 23.10 -11.55 -37.74
C ILE A 331 23.93 -10.98 -36.58
N SER A 332 23.97 -9.66 -36.49
CA SER A 332 24.77 -8.92 -35.51
C SER A 332 24.01 -7.67 -35.08
N ASN A 333 24.55 -6.96 -34.07
CA ASN A 333 23.98 -5.70 -33.58
C ASN A 333 22.48 -5.77 -33.23
N VAL A 334 22.04 -6.90 -32.67
CA VAL A 334 20.65 -7.12 -32.25
C VAL A 334 20.35 -6.29 -31.01
N THR A 335 19.35 -5.42 -31.13
CA THR A 335 18.84 -4.55 -30.07
C THR A 335 17.32 -4.68 -29.96
N GLU A 336 16.69 -3.93 -29.06
CA GLU A 336 15.23 -3.91 -28.93
C GLU A 336 14.52 -3.26 -30.13
N THR A 337 15.23 -2.50 -30.97
CA THR A 337 14.64 -1.74 -32.09
C THR A 337 15.33 -1.93 -33.44
N SER A 338 16.42 -2.68 -33.51
CA SER A 338 17.15 -2.91 -34.76
C SER A 338 18.06 -4.13 -34.71
N CYS A 339 18.38 -4.67 -35.88
CA CYS A 339 19.43 -5.66 -36.08
C CYS A 339 20.13 -5.42 -37.42
N GLU A 340 21.28 -6.07 -37.59
CA GLU A 340 22.03 -6.03 -38.83
C GLU A 340 22.33 -7.45 -39.30
N PHE A 341 22.33 -7.66 -40.61
CA PHE A 341 22.82 -8.91 -41.19
C PHE A 341 23.59 -8.68 -42.47
N THR A 342 24.39 -9.66 -42.87
CA THR A 342 25.05 -9.64 -44.18
C THR A 342 24.12 -10.21 -45.24
N MET A 343 23.80 -9.40 -46.26
CA MET A 343 22.93 -9.79 -47.37
C MET A 343 23.51 -10.98 -48.13
N VAL A 344 22.67 -11.95 -48.49
CA VAL A 344 23.13 -13.22 -49.08
C VAL A 344 23.77 -12.96 -50.46
N PRO A 345 25.04 -13.34 -50.68
CA PRO A 345 25.77 -12.98 -51.90
C PRO A 345 25.33 -13.78 -53.14
N ASP A 346 24.69 -14.93 -52.94
CA ASP A 346 24.31 -15.87 -54.01
C ASP A 346 22.83 -15.78 -54.41
N LEU A 347 22.07 -14.84 -53.84
CA LEU A 347 20.67 -14.61 -54.22
C LEU A 347 20.57 -13.95 -55.60
N THR A 348 19.52 -14.28 -56.36
CA THR A 348 19.25 -13.67 -57.66
C THR A 348 18.87 -12.20 -57.53
N GLU A 349 19.22 -11.37 -58.52
CA GLU A 349 18.70 -10.00 -58.61
C GLU A 349 17.17 -10.02 -58.70
N GLY A 350 16.51 -9.18 -57.92
CA GLY A 350 15.05 -9.21 -57.84
C GLY A 350 14.46 -8.51 -56.62
N GLN A 351 13.14 -8.57 -56.53
CA GLN A 351 12.38 -8.05 -55.40
C GLN A 351 12.21 -9.13 -54.33
N TYR A 352 12.50 -8.78 -53.09
CA TYR A 352 12.30 -9.65 -51.92
C TYR A 352 11.53 -8.91 -50.84
N LYS A 353 10.67 -9.60 -50.09
CA LYS A 353 10.09 -9.06 -48.87
C LYS A 353 10.89 -9.54 -47.68
N VAL A 354 11.18 -8.63 -46.75
CA VAL A 354 11.79 -9.00 -45.48
C VAL A 354 10.69 -9.46 -44.52
N ARG A 355 10.88 -10.64 -43.96
CA ARG A 355 9.98 -11.27 -42.99
C ARG A 355 10.75 -11.61 -41.74
N ILE A 356 10.19 -11.30 -40.58
CA ILE A 356 10.72 -11.72 -39.28
C ILE A 356 9.74 -12.68 -38.63
N GLU A 357 10.25 -13.80 -38.15
CA GLU A 357 9.53 -14.76 -37.32
C GLU A 357 10.20 -14.85 -35.95
N THR A 358 9.51 -14.36 -34.91
CA THR A 358 10.03 -14.38 -33.54
C THR A 358 9.12 -15.17 -32.60
N TYR A 359 9.73 -15.86 -31.61
CA TYR A 359 9.08 -16.82 -30.73
C TYR A 359 9.19 -16.41 -29.27
N ASP A 360 8.04 -16.24 -28.60
CA ASP A 360 7.99 -16.05 -27.14
C ASP A 360 7.17 -17.13 -26.43
N GLY A 361 7.63 -18.38 -26.53
CA GLY A 361 7.05 -19.52 -25.81
C GLY A 361 5.73 -20.06 -26.38
N GLY A 362 5.40 -19.75 -27.64
CA GLY A 362 4.17 -20.17 -28.32
C GLY A 362 4.29 -20.10 -29.85
N SER A 363 3.17 -19.84 -30.54
CA SER A 363 3.17 -19.61 -31.99
C SER A 363 4.05 -18.41 -32.37
N PRO A 364 4.74 -18.43 -33.53
CA PRO A 364 5.58 -17.31 -33.93
C PRO A 364 4.74 -16.06 -34.21
N LEU A 365 5.25 -14.92 -33.76
CA LEU A 365 4.86 -13.62 -34.28
C LEU A 365 5.56 -13.42 -35.62
N VAL A 366 4.76 -13.31 -36.69
CA VAL A 366 5.24 -13.08 -38.05
C VAL A 366 5.01 -11.62 -38.41
N VAL A 367 6.08 -10.92 -38.77
CA VAL A 367 6.04 -9.51 -39.18
C VAL A 367 6.70 -9.38 -40.54
N GLU A 368 6.02 -8.76 -41.49
CA GLU A 368 6.54 -8.54 -42.85
C GLU A 368 6.72 -7.04 -43.11
N TYR A 369 7.82 -6.70 -43.77
CA TYR A 369 8.09 -5.33 -44.19
C TYR A 369 7.13 -4.98 -45.34
N PRO A 370 6.39 -3.85 -45.27
CA PRO A 370 5.36 -3.52 -46.26
C PRO A 370 5.91 -3.26 -47.66
N GLU A 371 7.18 -2.85 -47.77
CA GLU A 371 7.82 -2.54 -49.05
C GLU A 371 8.84 -3.63 -49.43
N PRO A 372 8.90 -4.06 -50.70
CA PRO A 372 9.92 -4.99 -51.13
C PRO A 372 11.29 -4.30 -51.22
N ILE A 373 12.36 -5.04 -50.93
CA ILE A 373 13.73 -4.64 -51.21
C ILE A 373 14.16 -5.12 -52.59
N THR A 374 14.96 -4.31 -53.28
CA THR A 374 15.56 -4.66 -54.56
C THR A 374 16.99 -5.12 -54.32
N LEU A 375 17.25 -6.40 -54.56
CA LEU A 375 18.59 -6.95 -54.54
C LEU A 375 19.26 -6.77 -55.90
N TRP A 376 20.49 -6.26 -55.93
CA TRP A 376 21.26 -6.02 -57.16
C TRP A 376 22.72 -6.44 -57.05
#